data_AF-A0A3B4B668-F1
#
_entry.id   AF-A0A3B4B668-F1
#
_cell.length_a   1.000
_cell.length_b   1.000
_cell.length_c   1.000
_cell.angle_alpha   90.00
_cell.angle_beta   90.00
_cell.angle_gamma   90.00
#
_symmetry.space_group_name_H-M   'P 1'
#
loop_
_entity.id
_entity.type
_entity.pdbx_description
1 polymer ?
#
loop_
_entity_poly.entity_id
_entity_poly.type
_entity_poly.pdbx_seq_one_letter_code
_entity_poly.pdbx_strand_id
1 'polypeptide(L)'
;MAQDRRRFYCREWALEKLQCCLDARIITGHSPGVLITGSPGAGKTALCTETIWPTSKAGLASGLARRCLAYHFCHREEQSSTMVWRFVLALVEQLRNSELLETGYKEKLNTPAVSAILDPLACQKDPEEAFKRAVLGPLLELPAPAQPLLLLVDGLDHGVPPGGHGAHSTSIAELLASHVHLLPGWLLLVCSIRRQNKALSCFGRGRCISYQST
;
A
#
# COMPACT_ATOMS: atom_id res chain seq x y z
N MET A 1 -30.47 6.83 0.75
CA MET A 1 -30.22 7.80 -0.33
C MET A 1 -28.99 7.33 -1.10
N ALA A 2 -29.14 7.02 -2.38
CA ALA A 2 -28.03 6.57 -3.21
C ALA A 2 -27.14 7.79 -3.50
N GLN A 3 -25.93 7.79 -2.93
CA GLN A 3 -24.90 8.78 -3.29
C GLN A 3 -24.58 8.57 -4.77
N ASP A 4 -24.90 9.57 -5.60
CA ASP A 4 -24.60 9.59 -7.03
C ASP A 4 -23.08 9.49 -7.23
N ARG A 5 -22.59 8.25 -7.40
CA ARG A 5 -21.18 7.93 -7.60
C ARG A 5 -20.83 8.24 -9.05
N ARG A 6 -20.11 9.34 -9.25
CA ARG A 6 -19.59 9.77 -10.57
C ARG A 6 -18.87 8.60 -11.26
N ARG A 7 -19.32 8.26 -12.47
CA ARG A 7 -18.77 7.17 -13.29
C ARG A 7 -17.28 7.40 -13.61
N PHE A 8 -16.48 6.34 -13.51
CA PHE A 8 -15.06 6.31 -13.88
C PHE A 8 -14.92 6.18 -15.40
N TYR A 9 -14.22 7.12 -16.05
CA TYR A 9 -14.01 7.15 -17.50
C TYR A 9 -12.54 7.44 -17.85
N CYS A 10 -12.07 6.90 -18.97
CA CYS A 10 -10.83 7.24 -19.70
C CYS A 10 -9.51 6.88 -19.00
N ARG A 11 -9.51 5.86 -18.14
CA ARG A 11 -8.37 5.43 -17.30
C ARG A 11 -8.26 3.92 -17.18
N GLU A 12 -8.97 3.20 -18.03
CA GLU A 12 -9.00 1.75 -18.12
C GLU A 12 -7.59 1.19 -18.36
N TRP A 13 -6.81 1.84 -19.22
CA TRP A 13 -5.41 1.52 -19.48
C TRP A 13 -4.54 1.49 -18.21
N ALA A 14 -4.87 2.31 -17.20
CA ALA A 14 -4.09 2.37 -15.96
C ALA A 14 -4.40 1.18 -15.05
N LEU A 15 -5.65 0.72 -15.05
CA LEU A 15 -6.06 -0.53 -14.38
C LEU A 15 -5.40 -1.73 -15.07
N GLU A 16 -5.42 -1.78 -16.40
CA GLU A 16 -4.72 -2.81 -17.18
C GLU A 16 -3.22 -2.80 -16.88
N LYS A 17 -2.59 -1.62 -16.78
CA LYS A 17 -1.17 -1.52 -16.42
C LYS A 17 -0.88 -2.01 -15.01
N LEU A 18 -1.75 -1.73 -14.03
CA LEU A 18 -1.63 -2.28 -12.68
C LEU A 18 -1.77 -3.81 -12.69
N GLN A 19 -2.72 -4.33 -13.45
CA GLN A 19 -2.93 -5.77 -13.64
C GLN A 19 -1.69 -6.43 -14.24
N CYS A 20 -1.15 -5.91 -15.35
CA CYS A 20 0.07 -6.41 -15.97
C CYS A 20 1.28 -6.37 -15.02
N CYS A 21 1.39 -5.32 -14.19
CA CYS A 21 2.43 -5.24 -13.17
C CYS A 21 2.28 -6.32 -12.09
N LEU A 22 1.06 -6.62 -11.69
CA LEU A 22 0.75 -7.66 -10.72
C LEU A 22 1.01 -9.05 -11.31
N ASP A 23 0.59 -9.31 -12.54
CA ASP A 23 0.76 -10.60 -13.21
C ASP A 23 2.24 -10.89 -13.51
N ALA A 24 3.03 -9.87 -13.87
CA ALA A 24 4.46 -10.00 -14.12
C ALA A 24 5.25 -10.51 -12.90
N ARG A 25 4.69 -10.39 -11.68
CA ARG A 25 5.32 -10.88 -10.44
C ARG A 25 5.48 -12.39 -10.43
N ILE A 26 4.58 -13.12 -11.09
CA ILE A 26 4.65 -14.58 -11.25
C ILE A 26 5.98 -14.97 -11.91
N ILE A 27 6.46 -14.13 -12.85
CA ILE A 27 7.63 -14.42 -13.68
C ILE A 27 8.90 -13.85 -13.03
N THR A 28 8.87 -12.61 -12.54
CA THR A 28 10.10 -11.91 -12.16
C THR A 28 10.57 -12.19 -10.73
N GLY A 29 9.68 -12.54 -9.80
CA GLY A 29 10.01 -12.76 -8.38
C GLY A 29 10.55 -11.54 -7.61
N HIS A 30 11.00 -10.49 -8.30
CA HIS A 30 11.52 -9.25 -7.72
C HIS A 30 10.43 -8.22 -7.46
N SER A 31 10.66 -7.35 -6.47
CA SER A 31 9.68 -6.41 -5.94
C SER A 31 9.89 -4.91 -6.30
N PRO A 32 9.76 -4.47 -7.57
CA PRO A 32 9.51 -3.06 -7.80
C PRO A 32 8.06 -2.74 -7.44
N GLY A 33 7.86 -1.73 -6.57
CA GLY A 33 6.56 -1.13 -6.34
C GLY A 33 6.09 -0.33 -7.57
N VAL A 34 4.79 -0.03 -7.63
CA VAL A 34 4.23 0.90 -8.61
C VAL A 34 3.94 2.22 -7.91
N LEU A 35 4.47 3.30 -8.47
CA LEU A 35 4.16 4.66 -8.03
C LEU A 35 3.23 5.34 -9.04
N ILE A 36 2.08 5.78 -8.56
CA ILE A 36 1.08 6.56 -9.29
C ILE A 36 1.34 8.04 -9.04
N THR A 37 1.73 8.75 -10.09
CA THR A 37 2.04 10.19 -10.03
C THR A 37 1.15 10.97 -11.00
N GLY A 38 0.93 12.25 -10.72
CA GLY A 38 0.10 13.12 -11.55
C GLY A 38 -0.25 14.41 -10.83
N SER A 39 -0.76 15.39 -11.57
CA SER A 39 -1.18 16.68 -11.01
C SER A 39 -2.27 16.51 -9.93
N PRO A 40 -2.41 17.46 -9.00
CA PRO A 40 -3.60 17.56 -8.16
C PRO A 40 -4.86 17.58 -9.04
N GLY A 41 -5.92 16.88 -8.62
CA GLY A 41 -7.15 16.75 -9.43
C GLY A 41 -7.06 15.76 -10.59
N ALA A 42 -5.88 15.22 -10.91
CA ALA A 42 -5.71 14.22 -11.97
C ALA A 42 -6.27 12.84 -11.62
N GLY A 43 -7.22 12.70 -10.69
CA GLY A 43 -7.98 11.46 -10.44
C GLY A 43 -7.21 10.25 -9.92
N LYS A 44 -6.04 10.43 -9.27
CA LYS A 44 -5.25 9.32 -8.70
C LYS A 44 -6.04 8.54 -7.64
N THR A 45 -6.62 9.24 -6.67
CA THR A 45 -7.49 8.64 -5.66
C THR A 45 -8.69 7.94 -6.31
N ALA A 46 -9.24 8.46 -7.41
CA ALA A 46 -10.32 7.79 -8.14
C ALA A 46 -9.85 6.45 -8.76
N LEU A 47 -8.63 6.39 -9.33
CA LEU A 47 -8.04 5.13 -9.79
C LEU A 47 -7.83 4.15 -8.63
N CYS A 48 -7.29 4.63 -7.51
CA CYS A 48 -7.08 3.80 -6.32
C CYS A 48 -8.40 3.25 -5.78
N THR A 49 -9.43 4.08 -5.63
CA THR A 49 -10.78 3.65 -5.23
C THR A 49 -11.34 2.63 -6.22
N GLU A 50 -11.21 2.86 -7.53
CA GLU A 50 -11.69 1.92 -8.55
C GLU A 50 -10.92 0.59 -8.55
N THR A 51 -9.66 0.59 -8.12
CA THR A 51 -8.84 -0.63 -7.97
C THR A 51 -9.36 -1.52 -6.85
N ILE A 52 -9.80 -0.92 -5.75
CA ILE A 52 -10.24 -1.62 -4.53
C ILE A 52 -11.74 -1.95 -4.58
N TRP A 53 -12.55 -0.99 -5.03
CA TRP A 53 -14.01 -1.08 -5.11
C TRP A 53 -14.47 -0.71 -6.52
N PRO A 54 -14.24 -1.61 -7.50
CA PRO A 54 -14.54 -1.33 -8.90
C PRO A 54 -16.03 -1.13 -9.13
N THR A 55 -16.34 -0.13 -9.94
CA THR A 55 -17.72 0.19 -10.36
C THR A 55 -17.88 0.16 -11.88
N SER A 56 -16.77 0.29 -12.62
CA SER A 56 -16.69 0.21 -14.06
C SER A 56 -16.51 -1.23 -14.53
N LYS A 57 -16.90 -1.50 -15.78
CA LYS A 57 -16.66 -2.80 -16.43
C LYS A 57 -15.17 -3.15 -16.47
N ALA A 58 -14.30 -2.17 -16.72
CA ALA A 58 -12.86 -2.36 -16.76
C ALA A 58 -12.29 -2.67 -15.36
N GLY A 59 -12.72 -1.95 -14.32
CA GLY A 59 -12.34 -2.24 -12.94
C GLY A 59 -12.72 -3.66 -12.54
N LEU A 60 -13.96 -4.08 -12.84
CA LEU A 60 -14.42 -5.44 -12.57
C LEU A 60 -13.61 -6.50 -13.36
N ALA A 61 -13.34 -6.24 -14.64
CA ALA A 61 -12.59 -7.16 -15.51
C ALA A 61 -11.11 -7.29 -15.10
N SER A 62 -10.51 -6.25 -14.49
CA SER A 62 -9.10 -6.27 -14.06
C SER A 62 -8.79 -7.30 -12.98
N GLY A 63 -9.81 -7.71 -12.20
CA GLY A 63 -9.67 -8.64 -11.07
C GLY A 63 -8.80 -8.12 -9.92
N LEU A 64 -8.37 -6.85 -9.94
CA LEU A 64 -7.45 -6.27 -8.94
C LEU A 64 -8.03 -6.30 -7.52
N ALA A 65 -9.31 -5.95 -7.36
CA ALA A 65 -9.97 -5.95 -6.06
C ALA A 65 -9.92 -7.31 -5.34
N ARG A 66 -10.04 -8.41 -6.09
CA ARG A 66 -9.98 -9.78 -5.55
C ARG A 66 -8.58 -10.21 -5.13
N ARG A 67 -7.57 -9.45 -5.53
CA ARG A 67 -6.15 -9.63 -5.19
C ARG A 67 -5.64 -8.54 -4.25
N CYS A 68 -6.53 -7.67 -3.78
CA CYS A 68 -6.20 -6.65 -2.80
C CYS A 68 -6.09 -7.25 -1.40
N LEU A 69 -4.85 -7.36 -0.93
CA LEU A 69 -4.55 -7.84 0.41
C LEU A 69 -4.90 -6.80 1.47
N ALA A 70 -4.54 -5.55 1.24
CA ALA A 70 -4.83 -4.43 2.13
C ALA A 70 -4.74 -3.10 1.39
N TYR A 71 -5.38 -2.07 1.93
CA TYR A 71 -5.35 -0.71 1.40
C TYR A 71 -5.30 0.34 2.51
N HIS A 72 -4.80 1.51 2.19
CA HIS A 72 -4.81 2.67 3.08
C HIS A 72 -4.99 3.96 2.28
N PHE A 73 -5.87 4.84 2.73
CA PHE A 73 -6.09 6.17 2.14
C PHE A 73 -5.67 7.23 3.16
N CYS A 74 -4.59 7.95 2.86
CA CYS A 74 -4.16 9.10 3.66
C CYS A 74 -5.12 10.26 3.41
N HIS A 75 -6.11 10.49 4.26
CA HIS A 75 -7.06 11.58 4.15
C HIS A 75 -6.49 12.88 4.76
N ARG A 76 -6.53 13.98 4.01
CA ARG A 76 -6.01 15.28 4.48
C ARG A 76 -6.77 15.84 5.69
N GLU A 77 -8.06 15.58 5.75
CA GLU A 77 -8.95 16.07 6.81
C GLU A 77 -8.84 15.23 8.09
N GLU A 78 -8.35 14.00 7.97
CA GLU A 78 -8.15 13.10 9.09
C GLU A 78 -6.66 12.93 9.36
N GLN A 79 -6.10 13.82 10.19
CA GLN A 79 -4.68 13.81 10.58
C GLN A 79 -4.22 12.46 11.13
N SER A 80 -5.15 11.69 11.69
CA SER A 80 -4.86 10.38 12.22
C SER A 80 -4.53 9.34 11.14
N SER A 81 -5.02 9.53 9.91
CA SER A 81 -4.74 8.66 8.76
C SER A 81 -3.32 8.79 8.23
N THR A 82 -2.59 9.85 8.59
CA THR A 82 -1.19 10.05 8.18
C THR A 82 -0.18 9.61 9.24
N MET A 83 -0.65 9.25 10.44
CA MET A 83 0.20 8.75 11.51
C MET A 83 0.71 7.34 11.22
N VAL A 84 2.03 7.17 11.27
CA VAL A 84 2.71 5.91 10.92
C VAL A 84 2.20 4.73 11.77
N TRP A 85 2.09 4.92 13.08
CA TRP A 85 1.61 3.86 13.98
C TRP A 85 0.16 3.44 13.70
N ARG A 86 -0.75 4.38 13.39
CA ARG A 86 -2.14 4.05 13.03
C ARG A 86 -2.19 3.28 11.71
N PHE A 87 -1.38 3.68 10.74
CA PHE A 87 -1.23 2.95 9.49
C PHE A 87 -0.76 1.50 9.74
N VAL A 88 0.27 1.30 10.56
CA VAL A 88 0.78 -0.04 10.88
C VAL A 88 -0.28 -0.90 11.55
N LEU A 89 -0.96 -0.39 12.58
CA LEU A 89 -2.02 -1.14 13.27
C LEU A 89 -3.20 -1.47 12.33
N ALA A 90 -3.63 -0.50 11.51
CA ALA A 90 -4.70 -0.72 10.54
C ALA A 90 -4.31 -1.73 9.46
N LEU A 91 -3.05 -1.73 9.03
CA LEU A 91 -2.52 -2.71 8.08
C LEU A 91 -2.51 -4.12 8.72
N VAL A 92 -1.99 -4.25 9.93
CA VAL A 92 -1.98 -5.53 10.66
C VAL A 92 -3.40 -6.07 10.83
N GLU A 93 -4.38 -5.22 11.14
CA GLU A 93 -5.78 -5.59 11.25
C GLU A 93 -6.35 -6.14 9.93
N GLN A 94 -6.07 -5.47 8.81
CA GLN A 94 -6.50 -5.92 7.48
C GLN A 94 -5.87 -7.27 7.12
N LEU A 95 -4.56 -7.43 7.34
CA LEU A 95 -3.86 -8.69 7.09
C LEU A 95 -4.41 -9.82 7.95
N ARG A 96 -4.69 -9.54 9.24
CA ARG A 96 -5.27 -10.50 10.17
C ARG A 96 -6.63 -11.00 9.69
N ASN A 97 -7.43 -10.13 9.07
CA ASN A 97 -8.78 -10.49 8.62
C ASN A 97 -8.84 -10.89 7.14
N SER A 98 -7.71 -10.95 6.44
CA SER A 98 -7.67 -11.27 5.02
C SER A 98 -7.84 -12.76 4.79
N GLU A 99 -8.79 -13.12 3.92
CA GLU A 99 -8.99 -14.49 3.42
C GLU A 99 -7.99 -14.84 2.30
N LEU A 100 -7.20 -13.86 1.84
CA LEU A 100 -6.22 -14.04 0.76
C LEU A 100 -4.86 -14.55 1.26
N LEU A 101 -4.61 -14.43 2.56
CA LEU A 101 -3.50 -15.11 3.22
C LEU A 101 -4.00 -16.47 3.65
N GLU A 102 -3.34 -17.54 3.19
CA GLU A 102 -3.57 -18.87 3.72
C GLU A 102 -3.37 -18.88 5.25
N THR A 103 -3.92 -19.90 5.93
CA THR A 103 -3.76 -20.08 7.37
C THR A 103 -2.29 -19.99 7.78
N GLY A 104 -1.97 -19.18 8.78
CA GLY A 104 -0.59 -18.97 9.25
C GLY A 104 -0.30 -17.55 9.72
N TYR A 105 -0.91 -16.52 9.12
CA TYR A 105 -0.62 -15.13 9.50
C TYR A 105 -1.07 -14.82 10.93
N LYS A 106 -2.30 -15.21 11.30
CA LYS A 106 -2.86 -14.98 12.64
C LYS A 106 -2.00 -15.66 13.71
N GLU A 107 -1.58 -16.89 13.46
CA GLU A 107 -0.78 -17.70 14.36
C GLU A 107 0.57 -17.04 14.65
N LYS A 108 1.20 -16.42 13.64
CA LYS A 108 2.45 -15.68 13.80
C LYS A 108 2.32 -14.44 14.69
N LEU A 109 1.12 -13.85 14.77
CA LEU A 109 0.84 -12.71 15.66
C LEU A 109 0.55 -13.11 17.11
N ASN A 110 0.25 -14.39 17.39
CA ASN A 110 -0.17 -14.86 18.72
C ASN A 110 0.97 -14.98 19.74
N THR A 111 2.17 -14.53 19.41
CA THR A 111 3.27 -14.51 20.38
C THR A 111 3.13 -13.31 21.34
N PRO A 112 3.40 -13.47 22.65
CA PRO A 112 3.31 -12.37 23.61
C PRO A 112 4.17 -11.16 23.22
N ALA A 113 5.33 -11.40 22.60
CA ALA A 113 6.22 -10.35 22.14
C ALA A 113 5.62 -9.52 20.99
N VAL A 114 4.91 -10.14 20.04
CA VAL A 114 4.24 -9.42 18.95
C VAL A 114 2.97 -8.73 19.45
N SER A 115 2.22 -9.36 20.36
CA SER A 115 1.05 -8.70 20.97
C SER A 115 1.44 -7.43 21.74
N ALA A 116 2.60 -7.42 22.41
CA ALA A 116 3.05 -6.26 23.18
C ALA A 116 3.40 -5.06 22.29
N ILE A 117 4.02 -5.28 21.12
CA ILE A 117 4.36 -4.18 20.19
C ILE A 117 3.15 -3.68 19.39
N LEU A 118 2.07 -4.47 19.33
CA LEU A 118 0.80 -4.08 18.71
C LEU A 118 -0.12 -3.31 19.65
N ASP A 119 0.23 -3.15 20.93
CA ASP A 119 -0.44 -2.21 21.82
C ASP A 119 -0.32 -0.78 21.24
N PRO A 120 -1.40 0.03 21.22
CA PRO A 120 -1.36 1.37 20.63
C PRO A 120 -0.26 2.28 21.17
N LEU A 121 0.03 2.25 22.47
CA LEU A 121 1.08 3.09 23.06
C LEU A 121 2.47 2.56 22.74
N ALA A 122 2.65 1.23 22.68
CA ALA A 122 3.90 0.63 22.27
C ALA A 122 4.20 0.89 20.78
N CYS A 123 3.22 0.65 19.90
CA CYS A 123 3.34 0.91 18.47
C CYS A 123 3.54 2.39 18.16
N GLN A 124 2.96 3.30 18.96
CA GLN A 124 3.21 4.73 18.83
C GLN A 124 4.66 5.11 19.13
N LYS A 125 5.30 4.43 20.10
CA LYS A 125 6.71 4.65 20.46
C LYS A 125 7.65 4.12 19.38
N ASP A 126 7.37 2.95 18.83
CA ASP A 126 8.19 2.35 17.77
C ASP A 126 7.34 1.66 16.68
N PRO A 127 6.81 2.44 15.73
CA PRO A 127 5.98 1.90 14.65
C PRO A 127 6.81 1.11 13.63
N GLU A 128 8.11 1.37 13.54
CA GLU A 128 9.00 0.68 12.61
C GLU A 128 9.27 -0.75 13.08
N GLU A 129 9.51 -0.95 14.37
CA GLU A 129 9.62 -2.28 14.95
C GLU A 129 8.32 -3.07 14.84
N ALA A 130 7.17 -2.43 15.11
CA ALA A 130 5.86 -3.02 14.88
C ALA A 130 5.67 -3.45 13.41
N PHE A 131 6.06 -2.60 12.45
CA PHE A 131 6.00 -2.94 11.03
C PHE A 131 6.91 -4.13 10.67
N LYS A 132 8.15 -4.15 11.15
CA LYS A 132 9.10 -5.25 10.90
C LYS A 132 8.57 -6.57 11.44
N ARG A 133 8.12 -6.60 12.69
CA ARG A 133 7.77 -7.85 13.39
C ARG A 133 6.34 -8.32 13.19
N ALA A 134 5.39 -7.42 12.91
CA ALA A 134 3.99 -7.79 12.71
C ALA A 134 3.56 -7.77 11.24
N VAL A 135 4.29 -7.10 10.35
CA VAL A 135 3.99 -7.08 8.91
C VAL A 135 5.05 -7.82 8.12
N LEU A 136 6.30 -7.35 8.08
CA LEU A 136 7.32 -7.91 7.20
C LEU A 136 7.68 -9.36 7.55
N GLY A 137 8.05 -9.61 8.81
CA GLY A 137 8.44 -10.94 9.29
C GLY A 137 7.37 -11.99 8.99
N PRO A 138 6.12 -11.78 9.43
CA PRO A 138 5.06 -12.73 9.16
C PRO A 138 4.83 -12.98 7.67
N LEU A 139 4.80 -11.93 6.84
CA LEU A 139 4.58 -12.08 5.39
C LEU A 139 5.74 -12.78 4.67
N LEU A 140 6.98 -12.62 5.13
CA LEU A 140 8.16 -13.30 4.57
C LEU A 140 8.20 -14.79 4.90
N GLU A 141 7.64 -15.19 6.05
CA GLU A 141 7.61 -16.58 6.48
C GLU A 141 6.39 -17.36 5.96
N LEU A 142 5.42 -16.69 5.33
CA LEU A 142 4.27 -17.35 4.72
C LEU A 142 4.64 -17.98 3.37
N PRO A 143 4.01 -19.11 3.01
CA PRO A 143 4.09 -19.61 1.65
C PRO A 143 3.55 -18.55 0.68
N ALA A 144 4.08 -18.53 -0.54
CA ALA A 144 3.56 -17.64 -1.57
C ALA A 144 2.11 -18.06 -1.91
N PRO A 145 1.15 -17.12 -1.93
CA PRO A 145 -0.22 -17.42 -2.30
C PRO A 145 -0.33 -17.87 -3.76
N ALA A 146 -1.43 -18.55 -4.10
CA ALA A 146 -1.69 -19.05 -5.46
C ALA A 146 -1.65 -17.96 -6.55
N GLN A 147 -1.88 -16.70 -6.18
CA GLN A 147 -1.80 -15.55 -7.07
C GLN A 147 -1.09 -14.39 -6.38
N PRO A 148 -0.36 -13.54 -7.12
CA PRO A 148 0.22 -12.32 -6.56
C PRO A 148 -0.84 -11.41 -5.97
N LEU A 149 -0.51 -10.76 -4.86
CA LEU A 149 -1.41 -9.86 -4.15
C LEU A 149 -0.92 -8.42 -4.23
N LEU A 150 -1.80 -7.45 -3.98
CA LEU A 150 -1.45 -6.02 -3.94
C LEU A 150 -1.75 -5.40 -2.57
N LEU A 151 -0.87 -4.49 -2.15
CA LEU A 151 -1.04 -3.55 -1.04
C LEU A 151 -1.10 -2.14 -1.63
N LEU A 152 -2.22 -1.43 -1.42
CA LEU A 152 -2.42 -0.09 -1.98
C LEU A 152 -2.33 1.00 -0.92
N VAL A 153 -1.54 2.05 -1.15
CA VAL A 153 -1.46 3.21 -0.26
C VAL A 153 -1.68 4.49 -1.07
N ASP A 154 -2.86 5.10 -0.93
CA ASP A 154 -3.23 6.33 -1.63
C ASP A 154 -2.87 7.58 -0.83
N GLY A 155 -2.40 8.60 -1.54
CA GLY A 155 -2.31 9.95 -1.00
C GLY A 155 -1.12 10.19 -0.07
N LEU A 156 0.00 9.47 -0.26
CA LEU A 156 1.23 9.72 0.46
C LEU A 156 1.68 11.17 0.26
N ASP A 157 1.88 11.86 1.36
CA ASP A 157 2.61 13.12 1.42
C ASP A 157 4.05 12.84 1.84
N HIS A 158 4.98 13.60 1.27
CA HIS A 158 6.34 13.62 1.80
C HIS A 158 6.31 14.27 3.20
N GLY A 159 6.67 13.51 4.23
CA GLY A 159 7.25 14.12 5.41
C GLY A 159 8.56 14.75 4.99
N VAL A 160 8.63 16.08 4.96
CA VAL A 160 9.92 16.77 5.09
C VAL A 160 9.92 17.29 6.51
N PRO A 161 10.55 16.63 7.48
CA PRO A 161 10.84 17.32 8.72
C PRO A 161 11.88 18.40 8.40
N PRO A 162 11.65 19.67 8.75
CA PRO A 162 12.76 20.61 8.85
C PRO A 162 13.67 20.12 9.99
N GLY A 163 14.79 19.48 9.66
CA GLY A 163 15.94 19.34 10.56
C GLY A 163 15.99 18.15 11.54
N GLY A 164 15.27 17.05 11.32
CA GLY A 164 15.32 15.89 12.22
C GLY A 164 16.10 14.69 11.65
N HIS A 165 17.35 14.48 12.05
CA HIS A 165 18.03 13.19 11.92
C HIS A 165 17.53 12.26 13.04
N GLY A 166 16.31 11.75 12.91
CA GLY A 166 15.75 10.74 13.81
C GLY A 166 16.09 9.34 13.33
N ALA A 167 16.32 8.40 14.26
CA ALA A 167 16.55 6.99 13.96
C ALA A 167 15.31 6.22 13.48
N HIS A 168 14.13 6.85 13.47
CA HIS A 168 12.84 6.24 13.13
C HIS A 168 12.18 6.94 11.94
N SER A 169 11.47 6.16 11.12
CA SER A 169 10.68 6.66 10.00
C SER A 169 9.62 7.69 10.43
N THR A 170 9.69 8.92 9.92
CA THR A 170 8.83 10.04 10.35
C THR A 170 7.52 10.14 9.56
N SER A 171 7.40 9.40 8.46
CA SER A 171 6.20 9.35 7.62
C SER A 171 5.96 7.95 7.06
N ILE A 172 4.73 7.69 6.61
CA ILE A 172 4.37 6.42 5.95
C ILE A 172 5.20 6.22 4.69
N ALA A 173 5.47 7.30 3.95
CA ALA A 173 6.31 7.25 2.75
C ALA A 173 7.75 6.80 3.05
N GLU A 174 8.35 7.34 4.12
CA GLU A 174 9.69 6.93 4.58
C GLU A 174 9.70 5.48 5.07
N LEU A 175 8.71 5.09 5.88
CA LEU A 175 8.60 3.71 6.37
C LEU A 175 8.56 2.72 5.20
N LEU A 176 7.69 2.98 4.22
CA LEU A 176 7.57 2.12 3.04
C LEU A 176 8.83 2.16 2.17
N ALA A 177 9.46 3.32 1.97
CA ALA A 177 10.65 3.47 1.12
C ALA A 177 11.83 2.68 1.69
N SER A 178 12.03 2.77 3.00
CA SER A 178 13.12 2.09 3.70
C SER A 178 12.95 0.57 3.72
N HIS A 179 11.74 0.04 3.56
CA HIS A 179 11.45 -1.38 3.75
C HIS A 179 10.85 -2.10 2.54
N VAL A 180 10.58 -1.40 1.42
CA VAL A 180 9.97 -2.01 0.22
C VAL A 180 10.75 -3.20 -0.32
N HIS A 181 12.08 -3.17 -0.19
CA HIS A 181 12.98 -4.24 -0.64
C HIS A 181 12.86 -5.53 0.19
N LEU A 182 12.27 -5.46 1.39
CA LEU A 182 12.01 -6.59 2.27
C LEU A 182 10.61 -7.19 2.07
N LEU A 183 9.77 -6.60 1.21
CA LEU A 183 8.47 -7.18 0.92
C LEU A 183 8.61 -8.49 0.14
N PRO A 184 7.76 -9.49 0.40
CA PRO A 184 7.78 -10.74 -0.35
C PRO A 184 7.63 -10.50 -1.85
N GLY A 185 8.32 -11.32 -2.66
CA GLY A 185 8.30 -11.21 -4.12
C GLY A 185 6.90 -11.25 -4.73
N TRP A 186 5.96 -11.95 -4.09
CA TRP A 186 4.56 -12.09 -4.50
C TRP A 186 3.67 -10.87 -4.18
N LEU A 187 4.14 -9.91 -3.37
CA LEU A 187 3.36 -8.74 -2.94
C LEU A 187 3.73 -7.47 -3.71
N LEU A 188 2.77 -6.92 -4.46
CA LEU A 188 2.92 -5.65 -5.17
C LEU A 188 2.49 -4.47 -4.29
N LEU A 189 3.44 -3.59 -3.95
CA LEU A 189 3.13 -2.30 -3.34
C LEU A 189 2.73 -1.30 -4.42
N VAL A 190 1.53 -0.72 -4.31
CA VAL A 190 1.02 0.35 -5.17
C VAL A 190 0.83 1.61 -4.34
N CYS A 191 1.57 2.67 -4.65
CA CYS A 191 1.49 3.94 -3.92
C CYS A 191 1.00 5.07 -4.82
N SER A 192 0.22 6.01 -4.28
CA SER A 192 -0.11 7.27 -4.95
C SER A 192 0.41 8.45 -4.14
N ILE A 193 0.88 9.51 -4.82
CA ILE A 193 1.45 10.71 -4.17
C ILE A 193 0.65 11.96 -4.51
N ARG A 194 0.41 12.83 -3.52
CA ARG A 194 -0.42 14.03 -3.71
C ARG A 194 0.31 15.12 -4.51
N ARG A 195 1.58 15.36 -4.20
CA ARG A 195 2.44 16.35 -4.85
C ARG A 195 3.65 15.66 -5.47
N GLN A 196 3.91 15.94 -6.75
CA GLN A 196 5.12 15.46 -7.41
C GLN A 196 6.35 16.13 -6.79
N ASN A 197 7.23 15.34 -6.18
CA ASN A 197 8.60 15.73 -5.90
C ASN A 197 9.54 14.55 -6.14
N LYS A 198 10.78 14.81 -6.58
CA LYS A 198 11.70 13.84 -7.18
C LYS A 198 12.21 12.74 -6.23
N ALA A 199 11.92 12.81 -4.93
CA ALA A 199 12.53 11.94 -3.91
C ALA A 199 11.95 10.52 -3.83
N LEU A 200 10.70 10.25 -4.29
CA LEU A 200 10.13 8.88 -4.35
C LEU A 200 10.51 8.13 -5.63
N SER A 201 11.43 8.66 -6.42
CA SER A 201 12.02 7.95 -7.57
C SER A 201 12.72 6.65 -7.18
N CYS A 202 13.04 6.45 -5.89
CA CYS A 202 13.61 5.22 -5.34
C CYS A 202 12.63 4.03 -5.35
N PHE A 203 11.31 4.25 -5.22
CA PHE A 203 10.29 3.19 -5.43
C PHE A 203 10.28 2.68 -6.87
N GLY A 204 10.84 3.48 -7.80
CA GLY A 204 10.64 3.38 -9.23
C GLY A 204 11.89 3.06 -10.04
N ARG A 205 12.82 2.23 -9.55
CA ARG A 205 13.84 1.62 -10.44
C ARG A 205 13.23 0.64 -11.49
N GLY A 206 11.94 0.75 -11.82
CA GLY A 206 11.33 -0.08 -12.84
C GLY A 206 10.01 0.40 -13.47
N ARG A 207 9.01 0.93 -12.73
CA ARG A 207 7.68 1.22 -13.33
C ARG A 207 6.95 2.39 -12.64
N CYS A 208 7.02 3.58 -13.23
CA CYS A 208 6.16 4.71 -12.86
C CYS A 208 4.89 4.72 -13.73
N ILE A 209 3.72 4.92 -13.13
CA ILE A 209 2.50 5.30 -13.84
C ILE A 209 2.35 6.80 -13.68
N SER A 210 2.85 7.55 -14.67
CA SER A 210 2.71 8.99 -14.73
C SER A 210 1.42 9.36 -15.47
N TYR A 211 0.52 10.06 -14.79
CA TYR A 211 -0.59 10.77 -15.42
C TYR A 211 -0.06 12.09 -16.02
N GLN A 212 -0.07 12.21 -17.34
CA GLN A 212 -0.08 13.51 -18.01
C GLN A 212 -1.53 13.81 -18.38
N SER A 213 -2.07 14.93 -17.90
CA SER A 213 -3.32 15.45 -18.46
C SER A 213 -3.05 15.87 -19.90
N THR A 214 -3.77 15.29 -20.85
CA THR A 214 -4.00 15.93 -22.16
C THR A 214 -4.79 17.21 -21.98
#